data_AF-A0A2G8HXZ9-F1
#
_entry.id   AF-A0A2G8HXZ9-F1
#
_cell.length_a   1.000
_cell.length_b   1.000
_cell.length_c   1.000
_cell.angle_alpha   90.00
_cell.angle_beta   90.00
_cell.angle_gamma   90.00
#
_symmetry.space_group_name_H-M   'P 1'
#
loop_
_entity.id
_entity.type
_entity.pdbx_description
1 polymer ?
#
loop_
_entity_poly.entity_id
_entity_poly.type
_entity_poly.pdbx_seq_one_letter_code
_entity_poly.pdbx_strand_id
1 'polypeptide(L)'
;MNVLKKAFLAIALLVAANSASAIEVSFDFSVFSSGASIYPCNAGIKHKKAAAVVCYERTNPENSCNPSACEEGQSCDCVCSGTDGSYLMDFAEATYANWTDHNETYPSSTKATFAADQNKNFLFSNNVDANGKVSGNYFDKQLTTLNFNLGSELFGAEYYLDVCFRGPQIDYATAGIKTNWEAKAEATIQDLTGGYASYAAVAGLKVNSEIVCDYQVSGQPNALNFVPGSTVFAGNDSDSLITNASLGYSTAIATGGQNITGPGKSAPTFCRVRYTFSEATDLGGKDQFRPWKTQAAKVCTKTSIEEPTL
;
A
#
# COMPACT_ATOMS: atom_id res chain seq x y z
N MET A 1 26.19 12.23 100.30
CA MET A 1 25.24 12.69 99.26
C MET A 1 26.00 13.45 98.19
N ASN A 2 26.38 12.83 97.06
CA ASN A 2 26.78 13.55 95.81
C ASN A 2 27.23 12.65 94.63
N VAL A 3 26.88 11.37 94.58
CA VAL A 3 27.23 10.49 93.44
C VAL A 3 25.99 9.96 92.69
N LEU A 4 24.82 9.92 93.35
CA LEU A 4 23.59 9.39 92.76
C LEU A 4 22.87 10.34 91.79
N LYS A 5 23.19 11.64 91.79
CA LYS A 5 22.50 12.65 90.96
C LYS A 5 23.08 12.82 89.55
N LYS A 6 24.29 12.32 89.27
CA LYS A 6 24.92 12.44 87.94
C LYS A 6 24.68 11.23 87.03
N ALA A 7 24.27 10.08 87.59
CA ALA A 7 23.94 8.88 86.79
C ALA A 7 22.55 8.93 86.15
N PHE A 8 21.61 9.70 86.70
CA PHE A 8 20.25 9.80 86.15
C PHE A 8 20.13 10.74 84.93
N LEU A 9 21.11 11.59 84.67
CA LEU A 9 21.12 12.43 83.47
C LEU A 9 21.61 11.68 82.21
N ALA A 10 22.29 10.54 82.38
CA ALA A 10 22.80 9.74 81.26
C ALA A 10 21.78 8.71 80.74
N ILE A 11 20.75 8.37 81.54
CA ILE A 11 19.72 7.37 81.16
C ILE A 11 18.49 8.04 80.52
N ALA A 12 18.23 9.32 80.81
CA ALA A 12 17.15 10.08 80.17
C ALA A 12 17.48 10.56 78.73
N LEU A 13 18.74 10.48 78.29
CA LEU A 13 19.17 10.79 76.93
C LEU A 13 19.20 9.56 75.99
N LEU A 14 18.85 8.37 76.49
CA LEU A 14 18.86 7.11 75.73
C LEU A 14 17.47 6.59 75.33
N VAL A 15 16.39 7.35 75.61
CA VAL A 15 15.00 6.97 75.23
C VAL A 15 14.35 8.03 74.33
N ALA A 16 15.16 8.83 73.62
CA ALA A 16 14.70 9.60 72.47
C ALA A 16 15.00 8.88 71.13
N ALA A 17 15.22 7.56 71.17
CA ALA A 17 15.09 6.72 69.99
C ALA A 17 13.59 6.51 69.71
N ASN A 18 12.87 7.59 69.39
CA ASN A 18 11.61 7.47 68.69
C ASN A 18 11.94 6.74 67.40
N SER A 19 11.46 5.51 67.33
CA SER A 19 11.50 4.68 66.14
C SER A 19 10.84 5.48 65.03
N ALA A 20 11.63 6.16 64.20
CA ALA A 20 11.15 6.65 62.93
C ALA A 20 10.88 5.38 62.12
N SER A 21 9.68 4.82 62.26
CA SER A 21 9.14 3.83 61.32
C SER A 21 8.93 4.58 60.02
N ALA A 22 10.01 4.79 59.27
CA ALA A 22 9.94 5.20 57.88
C ALA A 22 9.34 4.00 57.14
N ILE A 23 8.03 4.05 56.93
CA ILE A 23 7.34 3.13 56.03
C ILE A 23 7.66 3.65 54.64
N GLU A 24 8.71 3.09 54.05
CA GLU A 24 9.13 3.37 52.69
C GLU A 24 8.40 2.43 51.73
N VAL A 25 7.74 3.00 50.73
CA VAL A 25 7.15 2.25 49.62
C VAL A 25 7.90 2.65 48.36
N SER A 26 8.70 1.73 47.86
CA SER A 26 9.42 1.86 46.60
C SER A 26 8.75 0.96 45.57
N PHE A 27 8.51 1.50 44.37
CA PHE A 27 7.87 0.79 43.27
C PHE A 27 8.63 1.07 41.98
N ASP A 28 9.03 0.00 41.31
CA ASP A 28 9.67 0.05 40.00
C ASP A 28 8.64 -0.33 38.93
N PHE A 29 8.62 0.43 37.83
CA PHE A 29 7.81 0.10 36.66
C PHE A 29 8.61 0.24 35.38
N SER A 30 8.19 -0.49 34.37
CA SER A 30 8.72 -0.41 33.01
C SER A 30 7.72 0.31 32.11
N VAL A 31 8.23 1.14 31.20
CA VAL A 31 7.44 1.84 30.18
C VAL A 31 7.87 1.35 28.81
N PHE A 32 6.91 0.90 28.02
CA PHE A 32 7.12 0.50 26.63
C PHE A 32 6.40 1.50 25.72
N SER A 33 7.01 1.85 24.59
CA SER A 33 6.45 2.74 23.59
C SER A 33 6.74 2.18 22.20
N SER A 34 5.73 2.15 21.33
CA SER A 34 5.87 1.73 19.95
C SER A 34 4.79 2.41 19.10
N GLY A 35 5.22 3.04 18.01
CA GLY A 35 4.34 3.62 17.01
C GLY A 35 4.10 2.69 15.82
N ALA A 36 3.09 3.01 15.02
CA ALA A 36 2.89 2.39 13.72
C ALA A 36 3.70 3.12 12.62
N SER A 37 3.87 2.47 11.48
CA SER A 37 4.54 3.05 10.29
C SER A 37 3.73 2.76 9.03
N ILE A 38 3.72 3.68 8.08
CA ILE A 38 3.02 3.55 6.80
C ILE A 38 3.88 4.10 5.66
N TYR A 39 4.02 3.34 4.57
CA TYR A 39 4.90 3.70 3.46
C TYR A 39 4.52 2.94 2.17
N PRO A 40 4.76 3.50 0.97
CA PRO A 40 4.62 2.76 -0.27
C PRO A 40 5.70 1.69 -0.34
N CYS A 41 5.33 0.42 -0.52
CA CYS A 41 6.25 -0.71 -0.38
C CYS A 41 6.41 -1.55 -1.65
N ASN A 42 5.45 -1.52 -2.56
CA ASN A 42 5.56 -2.25 -3.82
C ASN A 42 4.78 -1.55 -4.94
N ALA A 43 5.10 -1.90 -6.17
CA ALA A 43 4.41 -1.45 -7.36
C ALA A 43 4.35 -2.58 -8.38
N GLY A 44 3.35 -2.53 -9.26
CA GLY A 44 3.22 -3.50 -10.33
C GLY A 44 2.63 -2.89 -11.58
N ILE A 45 2.77 -3.58 -12.70
CA ILE A 45 2.16 -3.23 -13.97
C ILE A 45 1.83 -4.50 -14.76
N LYS A 46 0.69 -4.49 -15.44
CA LYS A 46 0.29 -5.47 -16.44
C LYS A 46 -0.38 -4.75 -17.60
N HIS A 47 -0.46 -5.41 -18.73
CA HIS A 47 -1.25 -4.94 -19.85
C HIS A 47 -2.16 -6.07 -20.33
N LYS A 48 -3.47 -5.85 -20.27
CA LYS A 48 -4.44 -6.84 -20.71
C LYS A 48 -4.36 -6.95 -22.22
N LYS A 49 -4.14 -8.16 -22.74
CA LYS A 49 -4.16 -8.41 -24.18
C LYS A 49 -5.51 -7.97 -24.76
N ALA A 50 -5.47 -7.19 -25.84
CA ALA A 50 -6.65 -6.83 -26.60
C ALA A 50 -7.34 -8.10 -27.12
N ALA A 51 -8.68 -8.13 -27.06
CA ALA A 51 -9.45 -9.31 -27.46
C ALA A 51 -9.33 -9.60 -28.97
N ALA A 52 -9.10 -8.56 -29.78
CA ALA A 52 -8.93 -8.65 -31.21
C ALA A 52 -8.04 -7.49 -31.71
N VAL A 53 -7.58 -7.60 -32.95
CA VAL A 53 -7.03 -6.46 -33.69
C VAL A 53 -8.14 -5.43 -33.90
N VAL A 54 -7.84 -4.18 -33.60
CA VAL A 54 -8.77 -3.07 -33.75
C VAL A 54 -8.40 -2.32 -35.01
N CYS A 55 -9.38 -2.10 -35.89
CA CYS A 55 -9.16 -1.36 -37.13
C CYS A 55 -10.21 -0.25 -37.29
N TYR A 56 -9.80 0.92 -37.78
CA TYR A 56 -10.70 2.05 -38.05
C TYR A 56 -10.38 2.78 -39.37
N GLU A 57 -11.40 3.43 -39.95
CA GLU A 57 -11.22 4.21 -41.17
C GLU A 57 -10.51 5.54 -40.89
N ARG A 58 -9.46 5.87 -41.63
CA ARG A 58 -8.69 7.10 -41.33
C ARG A 58 -9.49 8.38 -41.65
N THR A 59 -10.36 8.36 -42.66
CA THR A 59 -11.25 9.48 -43.01
C THR A 59 -12.47 9.58 -42.10
N ASN A 60 -12.95 8.46 -41.53
CA ASN A 60 -14.02 8.43 -40.55
C ASN A 60 -13.73 7.44 -39.41
N PRO A 61 -12.98 7.84 -38.37
CA PRO A 61 -12.50 6.91 -37.36
C PRO A 61 -13.54 6.24 -36.47
N GLU A 62 -14.80 6.67 -36.56
CA GLU A 62 -15.94 6.00 -35.93
C GLU A 62 -16.31 4.68 -36.62
N ASN A 63 -15.90 4.51 -37.87
CA ASN A 63 -16.17 3.31 -38.66
C ASN A 63 -15.05 2.28 -38.47
N SER A 64 -15.42 1.04 -38.15
CA SER A 64 -14.52 -0.10 -38.24
C SER A 64 -14.26 -0.48 -39.70
N CYS A 65 -13.04 -0.83 -40.04
CA CYS A 65 -12.67 -1.31 -41.38
C CYS A 65 -12.03 -2.70 -41.33
N ASN A 66 -12.02 -3.41 -42.46
CA ASN A 66 -11.30 -4.67 -42.62
C ASN A 66 -10.20 -4.49 -43.67
N PRO A 67 -8.90 -4.54 -43.31
CA PRO A 67 -7.82 -4.35 -44.26
C PRO A 67 -7.76 -5.46 -45.33
N SER A 68 -8.32 -6.64 -45.03
CA SER A 68 -8.39 -7.77 -45.99
C SER A 68 -9.41 -7.56 -47.09
N ALA A 69 -10.30 -6.57 -46.96
CA ALA A 69 -11.30 -6.22 -47.96
C ALA A 69 -10.77 -5.24 -49.02
N CYS A 70 -9.53 -4.75 -48.88
CA CYS A 70 -8.96 -3.84 -49.86
C CYS A 70 -8.45 -4.59 -51.10
N GLU A 71 -8.74 -4.04 -52.27
CA GLU A 71 -8.20 -4.53 -53.54
C GLU A 71 -6.80 -4.00 -53.82
N GLU A 72 -5.98 -4.81 -54.49
CA GLU A 72 -4.64 -4.44 -54.92
C GLU A 72 -4.68 -3.21 -55.84
N GLY A 73 -3.92 -2.16 -55.52
CA GLY A 73 -3.90 -0.89 -56.24
C GLY A 73 -4.86 0.19 -55.70
N GLN A 74 -5.69 -0.12 -54.71
CA GLN A 74 -6.51 0.89 -54.00
C GLN A 74 -5.80 1.37 -52.72
N SER A 75 -5.95 2.66 -52.38
CA SER A 75 -5.52 3.18 -51.08
C SER A 75 -6.49 2.67 -50.01
N CYS A 76 -6.13 1.61 -49.27
CA CYS A 76 -6.85 1.25 -48.05
C CYS A 76 -6.90 2.45 -47.11
N ASP A 77 -8.10 2.93 -46.81
CA ASP A 77 -8.29 3.93 -45.77
C ASP A 77 -8.46 3.29 -44.39
N CYS A 78 -7.63 2.30 -44.05
CA CYS A 78 -7.79 1.47 -42.86
C CYS A 78 -6.51 1.46 -42.02
N VAL A 79 -6.62 1.77 -40.73
CA VAL A 79 -5.53 1.71 -39.75
C VAL A 79 -5.87 0.63 -38.73
N CYS A 80 -4.93 -0.28 -38.46
CA CYS A 80 -5.13 -1.40 -37.56
C CYS A 80 -4.06 -1.45 -36.47
N SER A 81 -4.45 -1.90 -35.28
CA SER A 81 -3.52 -2.16 -34.19
C SER A 81 -2.63 -3.37 -34.49
N GLY A 82 -1.54 -3.50 -33.75
CA GLY A 82 -0.77 -4.75 -33.67
C GLY A 82 -1.61 -5.95 -33.17
N THR A 83 -1.16 -7.16 -33.47
CA THR A 83 -1.79 -8.43 -33.07
C THR A 83 -1.34 -8.94 -31.69
N ASP A 84 -0.14 -8.55 -31.24
CA ASP A 84 0.41 -8.91 -29.93
C ASP A 84 1.54 -7.93 -29.53
N GLY A 85 1.95 -7.98 -28.27
CA GLY A 85 3.13 -7.27 -27.78
C GLY A 85 2.88 -5.86 -27.26
N SER A 86 1.62 -5.41 -27.14
CA SER A 86 1.29 -4.09 -26.57
C SER A 86 1.95 -3.88 -25.19
N TYR A 87 2.03 -4.95 -24.39
CA TYR A 87 2.68 -4.95 -23.08
C TYR A 87 4.18 -4.64 -23.12
N LEU A 88 4.87 -4.87 -24.25
CA LEU A 88 6.31 -4.64 -24.40
C LEU A 88 6.68 -3.15 -24.37
N MET A 89 5.70 -2.28 -24.65
CA MET A 89 5.88 -0.83 -24.69
C MET A 89 5.52 -0.15 -23.37
N ASP A 90 4.94 -0.90 -22.42
CA ASP A 90 4.56 -0.40 -21.12
C ASP A 90 5.58 -0.82 -20.07
N PHE A 91 6.06 0.11 -19.27
CA PHE A 91 7.02 -0.18 -18.21
C PHE A 91 6.85 0.76 -17.01
N ALA A 92 7.37 0.32 -15.87
CA ALA A 92 7.44 1.10 -14.66
C ALA A 92 8.91 1.38 -14.29
N GLU A 93 9.16 2.56 -13.76
CA GLU A 93 10.42 2.94 -13.13
C GLU A 93 10.17 3.26 -11.67
N ALA A 94 10.95 2.67 -10.78
CA ALA A 94 10.87 2.91 -9.35
C ALA A 94 12.25 3.17 -8.76
N THR A 95 12.28 4.06 -7.78
CA THR A 95 13.42 4.18 -6.86
C THR A 95 12.96 3.67 -5.51
N TYR A 96 13.76 2.84 -4.86
CA TYR A 96 13.44 2.27 -3.56
C TYR A 96 14.66 2.19 -2.65
N ALA A 97 14.42 2.10 -1.36
CA ALA A 97 15.42 1.84 -0.34
C ALA A 97 14.96 0.72 0.60
N ASN A 98 15.86 0.25 1.46
CA ASN A 98 15.41 -0.52 2.63
C ASN A 98 14.51 0.37 3.47
N TRP A 99 13.41 -0.18 3.98
CA TRP A 99 12.61 0.47 4.99
C TRP A 99 13.45 0.62 6.27
N THR A 100 13.34 1.78 6.89
CA THR A 100 13.97 2.10 8.17
C THR A 100 12.96 2.84 9.03
N ASP A 101 13.11 2.74 10.34
CA ASP A 101 12.20 3.42 11.26
C ASP A 101 12.49 4.93 11.29
N HIS A 102 11.43 5.73 11.42
CA HIS A 102 11.40 7.20 11.53
C HIS A 102 12.75 7.93 11.44
N ASN A 103 13.13 8.32 10.22
CA ASN A 103 14.21 9.28 9.93
C ASN A 103 15.65 8.75 10.04
N GLU A 104 15.87 7.44 10.11
CA GLU A 104 17.19 6.89 9.79
C GLU A 104 17.53 7.20 8.33
N THR A 105 18.71 7.81 8.10
CA THR A 105 19.18 8.21 6.77
C THR A 105 18.97 7.07 5.79
N TYR A 106 18.17 7.29 4.75
CA TYR A 106 17.91 6.28 3.73
C TYR A 106 19.27 5.77 3.21
N PRO A 107 19.61 4.49 3.40
CA PRO A 107 20.77 3.94 2.73
C PRO A 107 20.57 4.07 1.23
N SER A 108 21.68 4.05 0.47
CA SER A 108 21.73 4.18 -0.98
C SER A 108 20.48 3.63 -1.68
N SER A 109 19.74 4.51 -2.35
CA SER A 109 18.55 4.12 -3.09
C SER A 109 18.91 3.33 -4.34
N THR A 110 18.11 2.33 -4.67
CA THR A 110 18.25 1.53 -5.89
C THR A 110 17.18 1.94 -6.90
N LYS A 111 17.58 2.12 -8.15
CA LYS A 111 16.65 2.30 -9.28
C LYS A 111 16.36 0.95 -9.92
N ALA A 112 15.11 0.72 -10.28
CA ALA A 112 14.69 -0.45 -11.02
C ALA A 112 13.69 -0.06 -12.11
N THR A 113 13.74 -0.80 -13.20
CA THR A 113 12.83 -0.70 -14.33
C THR A 113 12.29 -2.09 -14.63
N PHE A 114 10.98 -2.21 -14.82
CA PHE A 114 10.34 -3.47 -15.15
C PHE A 114 9.21 -3.25 -16.15
N ALA A 115 9.17 -4.08 -17.18
CA ALA A 115 8.14 -4.03 -18.22
C ALA A 115 6.84 -4.68 -17.73
N ALA A 116 5.73 -4.27 -18.33
CA ALA A 116 4.46 -4.98 -18.18
C ALA A 116 4.56 -6.39 -18.77
N ASP A 117 3.67 -7.26 -18.29
CA ASP A 117 3.40 -8.56 -18.88
C ASP A 117 1.88 -8.78 -18.97
N GLN A 118 1.47 -9.98 -19.38
CA GLN A 118 0.06 -10.34 -19.44
C GLN A 118 -0.51 -10.78 -18.08
N ASN A 119 0.34 -11.21 -17.14
CA ASN A 119 -0.05 -11.92 -15.91
C ASN A 119 0.14 -11.14 -14.60
N LYS A 120 0.60 -9.89 -14.68
CA LYS A 120 1.05 -8.99 -13.61
C LYS A 120 2.52 -9.17 -13.21
N ASN A 121 3.31 -8.15 -13.55
CA ASN A 121 4.69 -8.01 -13.09
C ASN A 121 4.77 -7.03 -11.91
N PHE A 122 5.44 -7.43 -10.83
CA PHE A 122 5.67 -6.60 -9.65
C PHE A 122 7.16 -6.32 -9.47
N LEU A 123 7.47 -5.17 -8.90
CA LEU A 123 8.83 -4.81 -8.53
C LEU A 123 9.43 -5.80 -7.53
N PHE A 124 8.65 -6.15 -6.50
CA PHE A 124 9.01 -7.19 -5.53
C PHE A 124 8.04 -8.36 -5.68
N SER A 125 8.59 -9.58 -5.83
CA SER A 125 7.79 -10.77 -6.09
C SER A 125 6.85 -11.07 -4.92
N ASN A 126 5.59 -11.35 -5.21
CA ASN A 126 4.67 -11.95 -4.23
C ASN A 126 4.90 -13.46 -4.04
N ASN A 127 5.68 -14.08 -4.94
CA ASN A 127 5.87 -15.52 -4.97
C ASN A 127 6.99 -15.95 -4.02
N VAL A 128 6.67 -16.94 -3.20
CA VAL A 128 7.65 -17.85 -2.62
C VAL A 128 8.37 -18.56 -3.78
N ASP A 129 9.70 -18.63 -3.74
CA ASP A 129 10.44 -19.48 -4.66
C ASP A 129 10.03 -20.96 -4.48
N ALA A 130 10.53 -21.84 -5.35
CA ALA A 130 10.22 -23.27 -5.31
C ALA A 130 10.61 -23.97 -3.98
N ASN A 131 11.35 -23.30 -3.09
CA ASN A 131 11.74 -23.77 -1.76
C ASN A 131 10.94 -23.10 -0.63
N GLY A 132 9.88 -22.36 -0.94
CA GLY A 132 9.11 -21.62 0.05
C GLY A 132 9.83 -20.39 0.60
N LYS A 133 10.89 -19.90 -0.07
CA LYS A 133 11.60 -18.69 0.33
C LYS A 133 11.14 -17.51 -0.53
N VAL A 134 10.51 -16.53 0.11
CA VAL A 134 10.14 -15.27 -0.55
C VAL A 134 11.44 -14.51 -0.82
N SER A 135 11.85 -14.36 -2.08
CA SER A 135 13.02 -13.53 -2.40
C SER A 135 12.60 -12.05 -2.38
N GLY A 136 12.65 -11.45 -1.18
CA GLY A 136 12.33 -10.05 -0.94
C GLY A 136 11.23 -9.91 0.08
N ASN A 137 11.57 -9.44 1.28
CA ASN A 137 10.57 -9.13 2.29
C ASN A 137 9.77 -7.91 1.80
N TYR A 138 8.53 -8.16 1.42
CA TYR A 138 7.59 -7.19 0.85
C TYR A 138 7.47 -5.91 1.70
N PHE A 139 7.65 -6.03 3.01
CA PHE A 139 7.64 -4.93 3.98
C PHE A 139 9.03 -4.32 4.27
N ASP A 140 10.13 -4.88 3.75
CA ASP A 140 11.48 -4.33 3.96
C ASP A 140 11.88 -3.27 2.95
N LYS A 141 11.02 -2.96 1.98
CA LYS A 141 11.31 -1.99 0.93
C LYS A 141 10.32 -0.84 1.02
N GLN A 142 10.83 0.35 0.75
CA GLN A 142 10.03 1.56 0.61
C GLN A 142 10.35 2.23 -0.72
N LEU A 143 9.30 2.58 -1.45
CA LEU A 143 9.40 3.33 -2.69
C LEU A 143 9.57 4.81 -2.36
N THR A 144 10.49 5.48 -3.05
CA THR A 144 10.68 6.93 -2.94
C THR A 144 10.18 7.65 -4.19
N THR A 145 10.23 6.99 -5.34
CA THR A 145 9.65 7.47 -6.60
C THR A 145 9.04 6.32 -7.37
N LEU A 146 7.96 6.59 -8.11
CA LEU A 146 7.31 5.63 -8.99
C LEU A 146 6.76 6.36 -10.22
N ASN A 147 7.12 5.89 -11.40
CA ASN A 147 6.62 6.38 -12.68
C ASN A 147 6.15 5.20 -13.52
N PHE A 148 5.00 5.36 -14.19
CA PHE A 148 4.53 4.42 -15.20
C PHE A 148 4.60 5.09 -16.56
N ASN A 149 5.23 4.42 -17.52
CA ASN A 149 5.38 4.86 -18.89
C ASN A 149 4.58 3.89 -19.77
N LEU A 150 3.49 4.37 -20.35
CA LEU A 150 2.54 3.57 -21.11
C LEU A 150 2.63 3.92 -22.60
N GLY A 151 3.38 3.11 -23.33
CA GLY A 151 3.68 3.31 -24.76
C GLY A 151 2.88 2.39 -25.69
N SER A 152 2.05 1.51 -25.16
CA SER A 152 1.17 0.63 -25.93
C SER A 152 0.27 1.41 -26.89
N GLU A 153 0.02 0.86 -28.07
CA GLU A 153 -0.83 1.53 -29.07
C GLU A 153 -2.31 1.60 -28.62
N LEU A 154 -2.77 0.56 -27.92
CA LEU A 154 -4.11 0.47 -27.35
C LEU A 154 -4.08 0.74 -25.85
N PHE A 155 -5.19 1.26 -25.33
CA PHE A 155 -5.47 1.25 -23.89
C PHE A 155 -5.64 -0.19 -23.39
N GLY A 156 -5.31 -0.41 -22.11
CA GLY A 156 -5.43 -1.72 -21.47
C GLY A 156 -4.39 -1.98 -20.37
N ALA A 157 -3.59 -0.98 -20.03
CA ALA A 157 -2.68 -1.06 -18.90
C ALA A 157 -3.44 -1.10 -17.58
N GLU A 158 -2.93 -1.89 -16.65
CA GLU A 158 -3.35 -1.89 -15.26
C GLU A 158 -2.12 -1.85 -14.37
N TYR A 159 -2.04 -0.83 -13.53
CA TYR A 159 -0.89 -0.56 -12.69
C TYR A 159 -1.29 -0.42 -11.22
N TYR A 160 -0.36 -0.74 -10.33
CA TYR A 160 -0.61 -0.92 -8.91
C TYR A 160 0.39 -0.14 -8.05
N LEU A 161 -0.11 0.41 -6.96
CA LEU A 161 0.69 0.91 -5.86
C LEU A 161 0.24 0.22 -4.57
N ASP A 162 1.18 -0.43 -3.90
CA ASP A 162 0.94 -1.05 -2.61
C ASP A 162 1.52 -0.17 -1.51
N VAL A 163 0.68 0.20 -0.55
CA VAL A 163 1.04 0.90 0.68
C VAL A 163 1.02 -0.12 1.82
N CYS A 164 2.16 -0.26 2.48
CA CYS A 164 2.33 -1.13 3.62
C CYS A 164 2.12 -0.35 4.91
N PHE A 165 1.47 -1.00 5.87
CA PHE A 165 1.33 -0.53 7.24
C PHE A 165 1.93 -1.58 8.18
N ARG A 166 2.75 -1.11 9.13
CA ARG A 166 3.26 -1.89 10.25
C ARG A 166 2.63 -1.34 11.52
N GLY A 167 1.89 -2.18 12.22
CA GLY A 167 1.24 -1.84 13.47
C GLY A 167 2.23 -1.72 14.64
N PRO A 168 1.74 -1.27 15.80
CA PRO A 168 2.54 -1.16 17.01
C PRO A 168 3.08 -2.53 17.46
N GLN A 169 4.30 -2.53 17.99
CA GLN A 169 4.95 -3.72 18.56
C GLN A 169 4.45 -4.08 19.96
N ILE A 170 3.63 -3.20 20.57
CA ILE A 170 2.97 -3.48 21.85
C ILE A 170 1.90 -4.57 21.62
N ASP A 171 1.95 -5.63 22.44
CA ASP A 171 1.00 -6.74 22.37
C ASP A 171 -0.29 -6.41 23.15
N TYR A 172 -1.27 -5.85 22.44
CA TYR A 172 -2.58 -5.53 22.99
C TYR A 172 -3.44 -6.79 23.18
N ALA A 173 -3.27 -7.79 22.31
CA ALA A 173 -4.09 -8.99 22.30
C ALA A 173 -3.84 -9.89 23.52
N THR A 174 -2.59 -10.10 23.92
CA THR A 174 -2.27 -10.85 25.16
C THR A 174 -2.64 -10.05 26.41
N ALA A 175 -2.58 -8.72 26.36
CA ALA A 175 -3.03 -7.85 27.44
C ALA A 175 -4.57 -7.77 27.57
N GLY A 176 -5.33 -8.37 26.64
CA GLY A 176 -6.79 -8.31 26.63
C GLY A 176 -7.35 -6.92 26.32
N ILE A 177 -6.54 -6.03 25.73
CA ILE A 177 -6.94 -4.67 25.35
C ILE A 177 -7.63 -4.73 23.99
N LYS A 178 -8.87 -4.22 23.94
CA LYS A 178 -9.64 -4.08 22.70
C LYS A 178 -9.30 -2.75 22.04
N THR A 179 -9.07 -2.79 20.73
CA THR A 179 -8.75 -1.63 19.89
C THR A 179 -9.86 -1.38 18.87
N ASN A 180 -9.86 -0.24 18.19
CA ASN A 180 -10.91 0.10 17.22
C ASN A 180 -10.37 0.73 15.93
N TRP A 181 -9.48 0.04 15.22
CA TRP A 181 -8.80 0.60 14.05
C TRP A 181 -9.73 0.85 12.85
N GLU A 182 -9.56 2.01 12.22
CA GLU A 182 -10.21 2.44 10.98
C GLU A 182 -9.16 2.62 9.88
N ALA A 183 -9.46 2.16 8.66
CA ALA A 183 -8.63 2.41 7.48
C ALA A 183 -9.37 3.26 6.44
N LYS A 184 -8.65 4.21 5.86
CA LYS A 184 -9.12 5.12 4.82
C LYS A 184 -8.16 5.05 3.64
N ALA A 185 -8.70 4.98 2.44
CA ALA A 185 -7.94 4.98 1.19
C ALA A 185 -8.56 6.00 0.23
N GLU A 186 -7.71 6.87 -0.30
CA GLU A 186 -8.09 7.92 -1.24
C GLU A 186 -7.10 7.97 -2.40
N ALA A 187 -7.59 8.13 -3.62
CA ALA A 187 -6.78 8.38 -4.79
C ALA A 187 -7.42 9.48 -5.66
N THR A 188 -6.59 10.43 -6.07
CA THR A 188 -6.94 11.53 -6.96
C THR A 188 -6.01 11.54 -8.17
N ILE A 189 -6.54 11.96 -9.31
CA ILE A 189 -5.80 12.06 -10.56
C ILE A 189 -5.85 13.52 -11.01
N GLN A 190 -4.67 14.10 -11.21
CA GLN A 190 -4.50 15.47 -11.67
C GLN A 190 -3.83 15.47 -13.04
N ASP A 191 -4.42 16.11 -14.04
CA ASP A 191 -3.77 16.27 -15.33
C ASP A 191 -2.58 17.23 -15.26
N LEU A 192 -1.50 16.87 -15.94
CA LEU A 192 -0.28 17.68 -16.02
C LEU A 192 -0.20 18.51 -17.30
N THR A 193 -0.98 18.15 -18.32
CA THR A 193 -0.99 18.85 -19.61
C THR A 193 -2.21 19.77 -19.71
N GLY A 194 -2.00 21.08 -19.52
CA GLY A 194 -3.04 22.08 -19.78
C GLY A 194 -3.34 22.17 -21.28
N GLY A 195 -4.54 21.76 -21.70
CA GLY A 195 -5.01 21.92 -23.10
C GLY A 195 -5.48 20.65 -23.81
N TYR A 196 -5.38 19.49 -23.18
CA TYR A 196 -5.92 18.22 -23.71
C TYR A 196 -6.98 17.65 -22.77
N ALA A 197 -7.82 16.76 -23.31
CA ALA A 197 -8.72 15.95 -22.47
C ALA A 197 -7.89 15.18 -21.44
N SER A 198 -8.44 15.05 -20.23
CA SER A 198 -7.74 14.42 -19.12
C SER A 198 -7.34 12.99 -19.47
N TYR A 199 -6.15 12.55 -19.01
CA TYR A 199 -5.72 11.18 -19.23
C TYR A 199 -6.76 10.21 -18.67
N ALA A 200 -7.31 10.52 -17.49
CA ALA A 200 -8.35 9.72 -16.86
C ALA A 200 -9.60 9.57 -17.74
N ALA A 201 -10.05 10.64 -18.40
CA ALA A 201 -11.22 10.57 -19.26
C ALA A 201 -10.94 9.80 -20.55
N VAL A 202 -9.82 10.09 -21.22
CA VAL A 202 -9.52 9.47 -22.52
C VAL A 202 -9.19 7.99 -22.37
N ALA A 203 -8.46 7.61 -21.33
CA ALA A 203 -8.14 6.22 -21.05
C ALA A 203 -9.30 5.44 -20.42
N GLY A 204 -10.43 6.09 -20.12
CA GLY A 204 -11.53 5.49 -19.36
C GLY A 204 -11.06 4.92 -18.02
N LEU A 205 -10.17 5.63 -17.35
CA LEU A 205 -9.41 5.14 -16.19
C LEU A 205 -10.33 4.85 -15.01
N LYS A 206 -10.27 3.62 -14.51
CA LYS A 206 -10.98 3.16 -13.32
C LYS A 206 -9.99 3.01 -12.17
N VAL A 207 -10.38 3.46 -10.98
CA VAL A 207 -9.55 3.36 -9.78
C VAL A 207 -10.22 2.42 -8.77
N ASN A 208 -9.43 1.52 -8.19
CA ASN A 208 -9.85 0.58 -7.17
C ASN A 208 -8.87 0.59 -6.01
N SER A 209 -9.37 0.39 -4.79
CA SER A 209 -8.51 0.11 -3.64
C SER A 209 -9.00 -1.12 -2.88
N GLU A 210 -8.05 -1.93 -2.43
CA GLU A 210 -8.31 -3.06 -1.54
C GLU A 210 -7.40 -2.95 -0.31
N ILE A 211 -7.93 -3.35 0.85
CA ILE A 211 -7.18 -3.39 2.10
C ILE A 211 -7.18 -4.82 2.63
N VAL A 212 -6.00 -5.32 3.00
CA VAL A 212 -5.82 -6.64 3.59
C VAL A 212 -4.95 -6.49 4.83
N CYS A 213 -5.42 -6.98 5.98
CA CYS A 213 -4.72 -6.90 7.24
C CYS A 213 -4.49 -8.27 7.88
N ASP A 214 -3.40 -8.37 8.63
CA ASP A 214 -3.12 -9.38 9.63
C ASP A 214 -3.27 -8.75 11.02
N TYR A 215 -3.68 -9.53 12.02
CA TYR A 215 -4.05 -9.03 13.34
C TYR A 215 -3.26 -9.70 14.45
N GLN A 216 -3.07 -9.00 15.56
CA GLN A 216 -2.45 -9.57 16.76
C GLN A 216 -3.31 -10.71 17.31
N VAL A 217 -2.67 -11.84 17.63
CA VAL A 217 -3.29 -13.03 18.20
C VAL A 217 -2.83 -13.21 19.65
N SER A 218 -3.79 -13.34 20.56
CA SER A 218 -3.52 -13.52 21.99
C SER A 218 -2.71 -14.79 22.23
N GLY A 219 -1.61 -14.69 22.98
CA GLY A 219 -0.72 -15.82 23.29
C GLY A 219 0.20 -16.26 22.14
N GLN A 220 0.15 -15.57 20.99
CA GLN A 220 1.07 -15.77 19.86
C GLN A 220 1.60 -14.42 19.32
N PRO A 221 2.29 -13.62 20.15
CA PRO A 221 2.87 -12.38 19.67
C PRO A 221 3.93 -12.66 18.62
N ASN A 222 3.95 -11.84 17.57
CA ASN A 222 5.06 -11.80 16.65
C ASN A 222 6.35 -11.41 17.40
N ALA A 223 7.49 -11.93 16.95
CA ALA A 223 8.78 -11.51 17.49
C ALA A 223 8.97 -10.00 17.31
N LEU A 224 9.68 -9.36 18.24
CA LEU A 224 10.04 -7.95 18.11
C LEU A 224 10.78 -7.71 16.78
N ASN A 225 10.38 -6.66 16.07
CA ASN A 225 10.92 -6.28 14.76
C ASN A 225 10.67 -7.32 13.65
N PHE A 226 9.73 -8.25 13.84
CA PHE A 226 9.34 -9.19 12.79
C PHE A 226 8.86 -8.43 11.53
N VAL A 227 9.31 -8.91 10.37
CA VAL A 227 8.89 -8.42 9.06
C VAL A 227 8.33 -9.61 8.28
N PRO A 228 7.06 -9.56 7.87
CA PRO A 228 6.46 -10.65 7.12
C PRO A 228 6.86 -10.57 5.64
N GLY A 229 6.86 -11.74 5.00
CA GLY A 229 6.71 -11.83 3.54
C GLY A 229 5.27 -11.59 3.09
N SER A 230 5.01 -11.70 1.78
CA SER A 230 3.67 -11.62 1.20
C SER A 230 2.71 -12.73 1.68
N THR A 231 3.25 -13.82 2.22
CA THR A 231 2.51 -15.00 2.68
C THR A 231 1.65 -14.74 3.90
N VAL A 232 1.87 -13.64 4.62
CA VAL A 232 1.00 -13.23 5.74
C VAL A 232 -0.46 -13.03 5.30
N PHE A 233 -0.68 -12.80 3.99
CA PHE A 233 -2.01 -12.67 3.40
C PHE A 233 -2.54 -13.94 2.74
N ALA A 234 -1.79 -15.06 2.75
CA ALA A 234 -2.12 -16.27 1.99
C ALA A 234 -3.32 -17.06 2.54
N GLY A 235 -3.87 -16.69 3.70
CA GLY A 235 -5.06 -17.29 4.29
C GLY A 235 -6.26 -16.35 4.41
N ASN A 236 -6.15 -15.12 3.88
CA ASN A 236 -7.24 -14.15 3.95
C ASN A 236 -8.24 -14.44 2.81
N ASP A 237 -9.37 -15.04 3.18
CA ASP A 237 -10.51 -15.29 2.29
C ASP A 237 -10.95 -13.98 1.64
N SER A 238 -11.54 -14.07 0.45
CA SER A 238 -12.09 -12.93 -0.29
C SER A 238 -13.08 -12.09 0.51
N ASP A 239 -13.61 -12.61 1.62
CA ASP A 239 -14.51 -11.94 2.56
C ASP A 239 -13.80 -10.95 3.51
N SER A 240 -12.47 -11.04 3.61
CA SER A 240 -11.62 -10.04 4.29
C SER A 240 -11.12 -8.93 3.35
N LEU A 241 -11.44 -9.04 2.05
CA LEU A 241 -11.19 -7.99 1.08
C LEU A 241 -12.25 -6.91 1.25
N ILE A 242 -11.83 -5.75 1.73
CA ILE A 242 -12.64 -4.55 1.58
C ILE A 242 -12.61 -4.18 0.10
N THR A 243 -13.70 -4.50 -0.60
CA THR A 243 -13.83 -4.26 -2.04
C THR A 243 -14.48 -2.89 -2.30
N ASN A 244 -14.12 -2.30 -3.44
CA ASN A 244 -14.64 -1.02 -3.93
C ASN A 244 -16.14 -0.72 -3.74
N ALA A 245 -17.00 -1.74 -3.76
CA ALA A 245 -18.44 -1.56 -3.64
C ALA A 245 -18.88 -1.07 -2.25
N SER A 246 -18.12 -1.38 -1.18
CA SER A 246 -18.41 -0.90 0.18
C SER A 246 -17.94 0.53 0.44
N LEU A 247 -17.23 1.15 -0.51
CA LEU A 247 -16.53 2.42 -0.35
C LEU A 247 -17.18 3.62 -1.10
N GLY A 248 -18.22 3.41 -1.90
CA GLY A 248 -19.10 4.50 -2.41
C GLY A 248 -18.55 5.37 -3.56
N TYR A 249 -17.75 4.80 -4.47
CA TYR A 249 -16.95 5.58 -5.44
C TYR A 249 -17.66 6.24 -6.65
N SER A 250 -17.07 7.35 -7.13
CA SER A 250 -17.34 8.02 -8.42
C SER A 250 -16.06 8.11 -9.28
N THR A 251 -16.20 8.28 -10.59
CA THR A 251 -15.18 8.02 -11.62
C THR A 251 -13.95 8.95 -11.68
N ALA A 252 -13.84 9.98 -10.83
CA ALA A 252 -12.68 10.90 -10.81
C ALA A 252 -11.98 11.02 -9.44
N ILE A 253 -12.65 10.61 -8.37
CA ILE A 253 -12.13 10.63 -7.02
C ILE A 253 -12.53 9.31 -6.38
N ALA A 254 -11.53 8.47 -6.13
CA ALA A 254 -11.74 7.29 -5.33
C ALA A 254 -11.50 7.67 -3.86
N THR A 255 -12.52 8.08 -3.10
CA THR A 255 -12.45 8.17 -1.62
C THR A 255 -13.28 7.08 -0.92
N GLY A 256 -12.71 6.36 0.05
CA GLY A 256 -13.40 5.31 0.81
C GLY A 256 -12.79 5.08 2.21
N GLY A 257 -13.60 4.69 3.18
CA GLY A 257 -13.14 4.28 4.52
C GLY A 257 -13.99 3.17 5.12
N GLN A 258 -13.35 2.29 5.90
CA GLN A 258 -14.02 1.21 6.60
C GLN A 258 -13.29 0.85 7.91
N ASN A 259 -14.06 0.43 8.91
CA ASN A 259 -13.52 -0.17 10.13
C ASN A 259 -12.80 -1.47 9.76
N ILE A 260 -11.49 -1.50 10.02
CA ILE A 260 -10.65 -2.69 9.80
C ILE A 260 -10.43 -3.45 11.10
N THR A 261 -11.24 -3.22 12.13
CA THR A 261 -11.10 -3.95 13.37
C THR A 261 -11.50 -5.41 13.10
N GLY A 262 -10.53 -6.32 13.08
CA GLY A 262 -10.76 -7.73 12.79
C GLY A 262 -11.68 -8.41 13.81
N PRO A 263 -11.97 -9.72 13.64
CA PRO A 263 -12.76 -10.48 14.60
C PRO A 263 -12.18 -10.34 16.01
N GLY A 264 -12.97 -9.80 16.95
CA GLY A 264 -12.54 -9.68 18.36
C GLY A 264 -11.92 -8.35 18.79
N LYS A 265 -11.87 -7.35 17.91
CA LYS A 265 -11.32 -6.00 18.20
C LYS A 265 -9.79 -5.96 18.43
N SER A 266 -9.05 -6.79 17.70
CA SER A 266 -7.58 -6.84 17.79
C SER A 266 -6.88 -5.76 16.97
N ALA A 267 -5.70 -5.33 17.42
CA ALA A 267 -4.86 -4.40 16.70
C ALA A 267 -4.29 -5.07 15.42
N PRO A 268 -4.24 -4.37 14.28
CA PRO A 268 -3.58 -4.88 13.09
C PRO A 268 -2.06 -4.94 13.30
N THR A 269 -1.45 -6.07 12.94
CA THR A 269 0.02 -6.21 12.94
C THR A 269 0.60 -5.66 11.64
N PHE A 270 0.01 -6.05 10.50
CA PHE A 270 0.45 -5.64 9.18
C PHE A 270 -0.76 -5.41 8.29
N CYS A 271 -0.74 -4.38 7.45
CA CYS A 271 -1.73 -4.25 6.39
C CYS A 271 -1.08 -3.91 5.05
N ARG A 272 -1.72 -4.32 3.97
CA ARG A 272 -1.49 -3.85 2.61
C ARG A 272 -2.74 -3.12 2.13
N VAL A 273 -2.55 -1.88 1.69
CA VAL A 273 -3.53 -1.15 0.88
C VAL A 273 -3.04 -1.13 -0.56
N ARG A 274 -3.76 -1.78 -1.48
CA ARG A 274 -3.41 -1.79 -2.90
C ARG A 274 -4.32 -0.84 -3.66
N TYR A 275 -3.74 0.16 -4.29
CA TYR A 275 -4.40 0.96 -5.31
C TYR A 275 -4.18 0.32 -6.67
N THR A 276 -5.26 0.15 -7.44
CA THR A 276 -5.25 -0.37 -8.80
C THR A 276 -5.85 0.67 -9.73
N PHE A 277 -5.14 0.97 -10.80
CA PHE A 277 -5.56 1.89 -11.84
C PHE A 277 -5.67 1.10 -13.14
N SER A 278 -6.85 1.05 -13.73
CA SER A 278 -7.15 0.22 -14.90
C SER A 278 -7.68 1.08 -16.02
N GLU A 279 -7.01 1.07 -17.15
CA GLU A 279 -7.55 1.67 -18.38
C GLU A 279 -8.72 0.83 -18.91
N ALA A 280 -9.61 1.49 -19.64
CA ALA A 280 -10.74 0.81 -20.27
C ALA A 280 -10.25 -0.17 -21.34
N THR A 281 -10.98 -1.30 -21.44
CA THR A 281 -10.70 -2.36 -22.43
C THR A 281 -11.89 -2.60 -23.35
N ASP A 282 -12.93 -1.79 -23.16
CA ASP A 282 -14.26 -1.86 -23.73
C ASP A 282 -14.61 -0.58 -24.53
N LEU A 283 -13.61 0.25 -24.85
CA LEU A 283 -13.77 1.39 -25.75
C LEU A 283 -14.09 0.91 -27.18
N GLY A 284 -14.70 1.74 -28.01
CA GLY A 284 -15.08 1.39 -29.39
C GLY A 284 -14.12 1.99 -30.43
N GLY A 285 -13.81 1.22 -31.49
CA GLY A 285 -13.11 1.75 -32.67
C GLY A 285 -11.82 2.50 -32.36
N LYS A 286 -11.71 3.74 -32.84
CA LYS A 286 -10.56 4.62 -32.60
C LYS A 286 -10.30 4.91 -31.11
N ASP A 287 -11.34 4.94 -30.27
CA ASP A 287 -11.17 5.32 -28.86
C ASP A 287 -10.35 4.28 -28.08
N GLN A 288 -10.18 3.06 -28.61
CA GLN A 288 -9.25 2.09 -28.04
C GLN A 288 -7.78 2.50 -28.21
N PHE A 289 -7.46 3.38 -29.17
CA PHE A 289 -6.10 3.81 -29.45
C PHE A 289 -5.68 4.96 -28.55
N ARG A 290 -4.43 4.88 -28.05
CA ARG A 290 -3.81 6.03 -27.40
C ARG A 290 -3.62 7.17 -28.39
N PRO A 291 -3.97 8.41 -28.02
CA PRO A 291 -3.64 9.56 -28.84
C PRO A 291 -2.12 9.72 -29.00
N TRP A 292 -1.68 10.16 -30.19
CA TRP A 292 -0.26 10.48 -30.43
C TRP A 292 0.29 11.57 -29.51
N LYS A 293 -0.59 12.49 -29.08
CA LYS A 293 -0.21 13.59 -28.19
C LYS A 293 0.00 13.04 -26.79
N THR A 294 1.15 13.35 -26.19
CA THR A 294 1.48 12.94 -24.82
C THR A 294 0.40 13.42 -23.85
N GLN A 295 -0.20 12.46 -23.16
CA GLN A 295 -1.05 12.69 -22.00
C GLN A 295 -0.24 12.38 -20.76
N ALA A 296 -0.35 13.21 -19.74
CA ALA A 296 0.34 12.99 -18.48
C ALA A 296 -0.59 13.33 -17.33
N ALA A 297 -0.59 12.46 -16.33
CA ALA A 297 -1.32 12.67 -15.09
C ALA A 297 -0.43 12.38 -13.89
N LYS A 298 -0.67 13.15 -12.83
CA LYS A 298 -0.13 12.91 -11.51
C LYS A 298 -1.19 12.22 -10.67
N VAL A 299 -0.84 11.07 -10.13
CA VAL A 299 -1.68 10.34 -9.18
C VAL A 299 -1.25 10.69 -7.77
N CYS A 300 -2.20 11.08 -6.92
CA CYS A 300 -1.99 11.34 -5.50
C CYS A 300 -2.84 10.37 -4.70
N THR A 301 -2.18 9.48 -3.94
CA THR A 301 -2.85 8.54 -3.03
C THR A 301 -2.67 8.99 -1.58
N LYS A 302 -3.71 8.84 -0.76
CA LYS A 302 -3.68 9.10 0.67
C LYS A 302 -4.28 7.91 1.41
N THR A 303 -3.48 7.32 2.29
CA THR A 303 -3.88 6.19 3.13
C THR A 303 -3.81 6.63 4.59
N SER A 304 -4.83 6.31 5.39
CA SER A 304 -4.77 6.39 6.85
C SER A 304 -5.16 5.05 7.45
N ILE A 305 -4.44 4.60 8.47
CA ILE A 305 -4.82 3.49 9.33
C ILE A 305 -4.58 3.97 10.75
N GLU A 306 -5.66 4.20 11.49
CA GLU A 306 -5.63 4.89 12.78
C GLU A 306 -6.59 4.26 13.77
N GLU A 307 -6.27 4.36 15.06
CA GLU A 307 -7.21 4.11 16.14
C GLU A 307 -7.91 5.46 16.44
N PRO A 308 -9.18 5.65 16.05
CA PRO A 308 -9.88 6.89 16.26
C PRO A 308 -10.06 7.14 17.75
N THR A 309 -9.84 8.39 18.15
CA THR A 309 -10.13 8.85 19.52
C THR A 309 -11.62 8.70 19.79
N LEU A 310 -11.96 8.00 20.87
CA LEU A 310 -13.33 7.92 21.39
C LEU A 310 -13.89 9.30 21.73
#